data_AF-A0A7W1PXM9-F1
#
_entry.id   AF-A0A7W1PXM9-F1
#
_cell.length_a   1.000
_cell.length_b   1.000
_cell.length_c   1.000
_cell.angle_alpha   90.00
_cell.angle_beta   90.00
_cell.angle_gamma   90.00
#
_symmetry.space_group_name_H-M   'P 1'
#
loop_
_entity.id
_entity.type
_entity.pdbx_description
1 polymer ?
#
loop_
_entity_poly.entity_id
_entity_poly.type
_entity_poly.pdbx_seq_one_letter_code
_entity_poly.pdbx_strand_id
1 'polypeptide(L)'
;MKTYFKPSLLLLFLTMALSVVSQEKLVKSGDKFYNQNLFSKAIDSYEKSLSKIKSNRKPYIVGQIANSYNQLFDYRNAAKWYSKLMEFSDLPDDAYYNYGNALRNLGNYQEALSQYKKYCEQSGNQQMLPKFEKICAWPDSEEAKKKALFDIYETDLLIGNKALGMTFFENRILFSKPKSDEKTGIIVFNDLASAEIIDSVSFGQGEILKNINSKFYDATPSTNRENNLVFFSSNATLDKKAKKEVPKDKANIENPLKIYYSIKTGSEWSKPERVTFDNGEYNFSFPFISADAKTLYFSSDMPGGYG
;
A
#
# COMPACT_ATOMS: atom_id res chain seq x y z
N MET A 1 -37.01 58.11 -1.56
CA MET A 1 -35.97 57.33 -0.85
C MET A 1 -35.02 56.74 -1.87
N LYS A 2 -33.76 57.21 -1.94
CA LYS A 2 -32.72 56.51 -2.72
C LYS A 2 -32.22 55.35 -1.88
N THR A 3 -32.52 54.13 -2.29
CA THR A 3 -31.99 52.90 -1.69
C THR A 3 -30.51 52.79 -2.05
N TYR A 4 -29.63 53.19 -1.12
CA TYR A 4 -28.20 53.02 -1.29
C TYR A 4 -27.85 51.55 -1.09
N PHE A 5 -27.51 50.86 -2.17
CA PHE A 5 -26.97 49.50 -2.14
C PHE A 5 -25.58 49.58 -1.51
N LYS A 6 -25.42 49.14 -0.26
CA LYS A 6 -24.13 49.20 0.44
C LYS A 6 -23.13 48.28 -0.28
N PRO A 7 -22.05 48.78 -0.89
CA PRO A 7 -21.08 47.95 -1.63
C PRO A 7 -20.38 46.92 -0.72
N SER A 8 -20.37 47.15 0.60
CA SER A 8 -19.91 46.20 1.60
C SER A 8 -20.75 44.92 1.71
N LEU A 9 -22.06 44.96 1.40
CA LEU A 9 -22.87 43.73 1.30
C LEU A 9 -22.48 42.91 0.06
N LEU A 10 -22.25 43.56 -1.07
CA LEU A 10 -21.87 42.90 -2.33
C LEU A 10 -20.49 42.21 -2.22
N LEU A 11 -19.53 42.85 -1.54
CA LEU A 11 -18.20 42.30 -1.27
C LEU A 11 -18.26 41.10 -0.30
N LEU A 12 -19.19 41.11 0.66
CA LEU A 12 -19.44 39.99 1.57
C LEU A 12 -20.07 38.79 0.84
N PHE A 13 -21.00 39.03 -0.10
CA PHE A 13 -21.56 37.99 -0.96
C PHE A 13 -20.52 37.38 -1.92
N LEU A 14 -19.63 38.20 -2.48
CA LEU A 14 -18.56 37.75 -3.39
C LEU A 14 -17.52 36.87 -2.67
N THR A 15 -17.15 37.22 -1.43
CA THR A 15 -16.20 36.44 -0.61
C THR A 15 -16.81 35.12 -0.12
N MET A 16 -18.10 35.10 0.22
CA MET A 16 -18.82 33.84 0.52
C MET A 16 -18.88 32.92 -0.70
N ALA A 17 -19.17 33.43 -1.90
CA ALA A 17 -19.26 32.63 -3.12
C ALA A 17 -17.91 31.98 -3.50
N LEU A 18 -16.79 32.70 -3.38
CA LEU A 18 -15.45 32.17 -3.68
C LEU A 18 -15.03 31.06 -2.71
N SER A 19 -15.43 31.16 -1.44
CA SER A 19 -15.12 30.16 -0.42
C SER A 19 -15.82 28.81 -0.67
N VAL A 20 -17.05 28.83 -1.19
CA VAL A 20 -17.86 27.63 -1.49
C VAL A 20 -17.31 26.89 -2.72
N VAL A 21 -16.90 27.63 -3.77
CA VAL A 21 -16.32 27.04 -4.99
C VAL A 21 -14.97 26.37 -4.73
N SER A 22 -14.16 26.92 -3.81
CA SER A 22 -12.87 26.33 -3.44
C SER A 22 -13.01 24.99 -2.71
N GLN A 23 -14.05 24.84 -1.89
CA GLN A 23 -14.32 23.60 -1.14
C GLN A 23 -14.75 22.46 -2.06
N GLU A 24 -15.70 22.73 -2.96
CA GLU A 24 -16.21 21.75 -3.91
C GLU A 24 -15.12 21.20 -4.83
N LYS A 25 -14.13 22.03 -5.16
CA LYS A 25 -12.96 21.61 -5.94
C LYS A 25 -12.07 20.60 -5.20
N LEU A 26 -11.87 20.76 -3.89
CA LEU A 26 -11.04 19.83 -3.10
C LEU A 26 -11.71 18.47 -2.94
N VAL A 27 -13.03 18.45 -2.69
CA VAL A 27 -13.78 17.20 -2.58
C VAL A 27 -13.76 16.45 -3.92
N LYS A 28 -14.04 17.12 -5.04
CA LYS A 28 -13.92 16.52 -6.39
C LYS A 28 -12.51 15.99 -6.69
N SER A 29 -11.47 16.66 -6.18
CA SER A 29 -10.09 16.17 -6.31
C SER A 29 -9.88 14.90 -5.49
N GLY A 30 -10.40 14.86 -4.26
CA GLY A 30 -10.40 13.66 -3.41
C GLY A 30 -11.09 12.49 -4.10
N ASP A 31 -12.29 12.70 -4.63
CA ASP A 31 -13.07 11.67 -5.34
C ASP A 31 -12.32 11.15 -6.58
N LYS A 32 -11.69 12.06 -7.34
CA LYS A 32 -10.85 11.68 -8.49
C LYS A 32 -9.67 10.81 -8.07
N PHE A 33 -8.95 11.19 -7.01
CA PHE A 33 -7.82 10.40 -6.53
C PHE A 33 -8.28 9.04 -5.98
N TYR A 34 -9.40 9.01 -5.27
CA TYR A 34 -10.00 7.78 -4.76
C TYR A 34 -10.33 6.81 -5.90
N ASN A 35 -11.00 7.28 -6.94
CA ASN A 35 -11.35 6.48 -8.13
C ASN A 35 -10.13 6.01 -8.94
N GLN A 36 -8.97 6.65 -8.74
CA GLN A 36 -7.68 6.25 -9.33
C GLN A 36 -6.85 5.36 -8.39
N ASN A 37 -7.41 4.91 -7.27
CA ASN A 37 -6.71 4.15 -6.21
C ASN A 37 -5.51 4.89 -5.59
N LEU A 38 -5.50 6.22 -5.68
CA LEU A 38 -4.48 7.09 -5.08
C LEU A 38 -4.93 7.55 -3.69
N PHE A 39 -5.18 6.59 -2.79
CA PHE A 39 -5.85 6.82 -1.50
C PHE A 39 -5.15 7.83 -0.59
N SER A 40 -3.81 7.85 -0.53
CA SER A 40 -3.09 8.85 0.28
C SER A 40 -3.35 10.29 -0.20
N LYS A 41 -3.42 10.51 -1.52
CA LYS A 41 -3.76 11.82 -2.09
C LYS A 41 -5.23 12.18 -1.90
N ALA A 42 -6.10 11.15 -1.89
CA ALA A 42 -7.51 11.32 -1.59
C ALA A 42 -7.68 11.83 -0.15
N ILE A 43 -7.02 11.17 0.81
CA ILE A 43 -6.97 11.59 2.23
C ILE A 43 -6.52 13.05 2.34
N ASP A 44 -5.37 13.41 1.77
CA ASP A 44 -4.86 14.79 1.82
C ASP A 44 -5.89 15.82 1.30
N SER A 45 -6.55 15.48 0.18
CA SER A 45 -7.53 16.36 -0.46
C SER A 45 -8.79 16.52 0.40
N TYR A 46 -9.27 15.41 0.97
CA TYR A 46 -10.42 15.38 1.86
C TYR A 46 -10.15 16.09 3.20
N GLU A 47 -9.00 15.86 3.85
CA GLU A 47 -8.62 16.54 5.10
C GLU A 47 -8.49 18.06 4.90
N LYS A 48 -7.84 18.49 3.81
CA LYS A 48 -7.78 19.92 3.43
C LYS A 48 -9.18 20.50 3.22
N SER A 49 -10.12 19.72 2.68
CA SER A 49 -11.51 20.16 2.53
C SER A 49 -12.22 20.35 3.88
N LEU A 50 -11.97 19.48 4.87
CA LEU A 50 -12.63 19.54 6.20
C LEU A 50 -12.38 20.86 6.94
N SER A 51 -11.16 21.40 6.84
CA SER A 51 -10.77 22.68 7.47
C SER A 51 -11.61 23.89 7.02
N LYS A 52 -12.38 23.76 5.93
CA LYS A 52 -13.08 24.87 5.26
C LYS A 52 -14.61 24.75 5.26
N ILE A 53 -15.20 23.68 5.82
CA ILE A 53 -16.61 23.31 5.54
C ILE A 53 -17.63 23.77 6.59
N LYS A 54 -18.75 24.32 6.10
CA LYS A 54 -20.03 24.39 6.82
C LYS A 54 -20.90 23.15 6.52
N SER A 55 -20.84 22.23 7.47
CA SER A 55 -21.85 21.25 7.89
C SER A 55 -22.18 20.00 7.05
N ASN A 56 -22.93 20.07 5.94
CA ASN A 56 -23.71 18.90 5.49
C ASN A 56 -22.93 17.78 4.76
N ARG A 57 -21.84 18.08 4.05
CA ARG A 57 -21.02 17.06 3.35
C ARG A 57 -19.98 16.38 4.26
N LYS A 58 -19.88 16.78 5.53
CA LYS A 58 -18.89 16.26 6.46
C LYS A 58 -18.96 14.73 6.64
N PRO A 59 -20.13 14.08 6.81
CA PRO A 59 -20.20 12.63 6.97
C PRO A 59 -19.60 11.89 5.77
N TYR A 60 -19.96 12.30 4.54
CA TYR A 60 -19.39 11.74 3.32
C TYR A 60 -17.86 11.84 3.29
N ILE A 61 -17.31 13.03 3.57
CA ILE A 61 -15.86 13.27 3.50
C ILE A 61 -15.13 12.46 4.59
N VAL A 62 -15.64 12.45 5.81
CA VAL A 62 -15.11 11.66 6.93
C VAL A 62 -15.13 10.16 6.60
N GLY A 63 -16.23 9.67 6.01
CA GLY A 63 -16.35 8.29 5.54
C GLY A 63 -15.37 7.97 4.42
N GLN A 64 -15.16 8.86 3.46
CA GLN A 64 -14.19 8.66 2.39
C GLN A 64 -12.75 8.66 2.90
N ILE A 65 -12.42 9.45 3.93
CA ILE A 65 -11.11 9.38 4.60
C ILE A 65 -10.95 8.01 5.28
N ALA A 66 -11.96 7.55 6.04
CA ALA A 66 -11.93 6.24 6.69
C ALA A 66 -11.79 5.09 5.68
N ASN A 67 -12.58 5.13 4.60
CA ASN A 67 -12.52 4.19 3.49
C ASN A 67 -11.14 4.20 2.83
N SER A 68 -10.53 5.36 2.64
CA SER A 68 -9.18 5.48 2.06
C SER A 68 -8.10 4.86 2.94
N TYR A 69 -8.15 5.08 4.27
CA TYR A 69 -7.25 4.40 5.20
C TYR A 69 -7.47 2.88 5.20
N ASN A 70 -8.73 2.43 5.09
CA ASN A 70 -9.07 1.01 5.00
C ASN A 70 -8.47 0.35 3.74
N GLN A 71 -8.50 1.05 2.59
CA GLN A 71 -7.87 0.58 1.34
C GLN A 71 -6.34 0.57 1.40
N LEU A 72 -5.75 1.35 2.31
CA LEU A 72 -4.32 1.35 2.61
C LEU A 72 -3.94 0.32 3.68
N PHE A 73 -4.89 -0.49 4.16
CA PHE A 73 -4.70 -1.44 5.27
C PHE A 73 -4.26 -0.77 6.59
N ASP A 74 -4.38 0.56 6.69
CA ASP A 74 -4.14 1.32 7.92
C ASP A 74 -5.42 1.32 8.75
N TYR A 75 -5.71 0.15 9.32
CA TYR A 75 -6.93 -0.07 10.08
C TYR A 75 -6.99 0.78 11.34
N ARG A 76 -5.85 1.17 11.90
CA ARG A 76 -5.76 2.03 13.09
C ARG A 76 -6.32 3.42 12.79
N ASN A 77 -5.88 4.05 11.70
CA ASN A 77 -6.44 5.35 11.30
C ASN A 77 -7.84 5.20 10.72
N ALA A 78 -8.14 4.12 9.99
CA ALA A 78 -9.49 3.85 9.51
C ALA A 78 -10.50 3.80 10.66
N ALA A 79 -10.22 3.02 11.72
CA ALA A 79 -11.08 2.91 12.90
C ALA A 79 -11.28 4.26 13.61
N LYS A 80 -10.22 5.07 13.75
CA LYS A 80 -10.34 6.44 14.30
C LYS A 80 -11.29 7.31 13.49
N TRP A 81 -11.20 7.27 12.16
CA TRP A 81 -12.06 8.06 11.28
C TRP A 81 -13.48 7.52 11.20
N TYR A 82 -13.70 6.20 11.21
CA TYR A 82 -15.03 5.64 11.34
C TYR A 82 -15.66 5.98 12.69
N SER A 83 -14.91 5.98 13.79
CA SER A 83 -15.43 6.43 15.09
C SER A 83 -15.96 7.86 15.01
N LYS A 84 -15.22 8.77 14.35
CA LYS A 84 -15.70 10.14 14.09
C LYS A 84 -16.93 10.15 13.18
N LEU A 85 -16.99 9.25 12.19
CA LEU A 85 -18.16 9.12 11.31
C LEU A 85 -19.41 8.76 12.11
N MET A 86 -19.29 7.93 13.15
CA MET A 86 -20.43 7.52 14.00
C MET A 86 -21.02 8.68 14.84
N GLU A 87 -20.39 9.86 14.88
CA GLU A 87 -20.93 11.05 15.54
C GLU A 87 -22.01 11.76 14.70
N PHE A 88 -22.15 11.41 13.42
CA PHE A 88 -23.14 11.98 12.52
C PHE A 88 -24.43 11.16 12.50
N SER A 89 -25.56 11.82 12.26
CA SER A 89 -26.88 11.17 12.15
C SER A 89 -27.14 10.56 10.76
N ASP A 90 -26.54 11.14 9.73
CA ASP A 90 -26.67 10.69 8.34
C ASP A 90 -25.38 9.95 7.95
N LEU A 91 -25.48 8.62 7.86
CA LEU A 91 -24.36 7.72 7.66
C LEU A 91 -24.50 7.00 6.31
N PRO A 92 -23.39 6.79 5.57
CA PRO A 92 -23.37 5.86 4.46
C PRO A 92 -23.85 4.46 4.89
N ASP A 93 -24.58 3.75 4.01
CA ASP A 93 -25.18 2.44 4.30
C ASP A 93 -24.15 1.38 4.74
N ASP A 94 -22.91 1.49 4.25
CA ASP A 94 -21.82 0.56 4.54
C ASP A 94 -20.94 0.99 5.74
N ALA A 95 -21.25 2.12 6.39
CA ALA A 95 -20.39 2.71 7.42
C ALA A 95 -20.19 1.77 8.62
N TYR A 96 -21.27 1.16 9.14
CA TYR A 96 -21.18 0.20 10.24
C TYR A 96 -20.44 -1.08 9.85
N TYR A 97 -20.66 -1.58 8.62
CA TYR A 97 -19.97 -2.76 8.12
C TYR A 97 -18.46 -2.52 7.98
N ASN A 98 -18.08 -1.41 7.37
CA ASN A 98 -16.68 -1.06 7.16
C ASN A 98 -15.98 -0.74 8.48
N TYR A 99 -16.67 -0.09 9.43
CA TYR A 99 -16.12 0.11 10.77
C TYR A 99 -15.91 -1.22 11.51
N GLY A 100 -16.89 -2.12 11.46
CA GLY A 100 -16.76 -3.47 12.02
C GLY A 100 -15.57 -4.23 11.42
N ASN A 101 -15.35 -4.14 10.11
CA ASN A 101 -14.18 -4.73 9.46
C ASN A 101 -12.86 -4.14 9.95
N ALA A 102 -12.76 -2.81 10.05
CA ALA A 102 -11.56 -2.14 10.54
C ALA A 102 -11.24 -2.56 11.99
N LEU A 103 -12.24 -2.58 12.87
CA LEU A 103 -12.11 -3.04 14.25
C LEU A 103 -11.70 -4.51 14.34
N ARG A 104 -12.31 -5.37 13.51
CA ARG A 104 -11.97 -6.80 13.46
C ARG A 104 -10.52 -7.02 13.03
N ASN A 105 -10.03 -6.26 12.05
CA ASN A 105 -8.63 -6.34 11.62
C ASN A 105 -7.64 -5.82 12.68
N LEU A 106 -8.11 -5.00 13.62
CA LEU A 106 -7.34 -4.58 14.80
C LEU A 106 -7.44 -5.56 15.98
N GLY A 107 -8.22 -6.64 15.86
CA GLY A 107 -8.46 -7.57 16.96
C GLY A 107 -9.54 -7.12 17.95
N ASN A 108 -10.22 -6.00 17.70
CA ASN A 108 -11.31 -5.49 18.55
C ASN A 108 -12.63 -6.20 18.25
N TYR A 109 -12.69 -7.52 18.48
CA TYR A 109 -13.79 -8.36 18.02
C TYR A 109 -15.16 -8.04 18.64
N GLN A 110 -15.19 -7.64 19.91
CA GLN A 110 -16.42 -7.26 20.61
C GLN A 110 -17.03 -5.97 20.03
N GLU A 111 -16.19 -4.95 19.84
CA GLU A 111 -16.61 -3.68 19.23
C GLU A 111 -17.02 -3.89 17.77
N ALA A 112 -16.27 -4.71 17.03
CA ALA A 112 -16.59 -5.08 15.67
C ALA A 112 -17.98 -5.72 15.56
N LEU A 113 -18.29 -6.68 16.45
CA LEU A 113 -19.59 -7.32 16.50
C LEU A 113 -20.72 -6.33 16.82
N SER A 114 -20.47 -5.35 17.69
CA SER A 114 -21.45 -4.28 17.95
C SER A 114 -21.75 -3.46 16.69
N GLN A 115 -20.76 -3.16 15.84
CA GLN A 115 -21.02 -2.45 14.59
C GLN A 115 -21.74 -3.33 13.57
N TYR A 116 -21.38 -4.61 13.45
CA TYR A 116 -22.07 -5.54 12.57
C TYR A 116 -23.55 -5.72 12.93
N LYS A 117 -23.91 -5.70 14.22
CA LYS A 117 -25.32 -5.72 14.66
C LYS A 117 -26.08 -4.50 14.14
N LYS A 118 -25.53 -3.30 14.31
CA LYS A 118 -26.12 -2.05 13.78
C LYS A 118 -26.26 -2.09 12.26
N TYR A 119 -25.25 -2.62 11.56
CA TYR A 119 -25.32 -2.81 10.11
C TYR A 119 -26.49 -3.74 9.71
N CYS A 120 -26.66 -4.90 10.37
CA CYS A 120 -27.74 -5.83 10.10
C CYS A 120 -29.12 -5.21 10.41
N GLU A 121 -29.24 -4.47 11.50
CA GLU A 121 -30.47 -3.76 11.90
C GLU A 121 -30.85 -2.70 10.86
N GLN A 122 -29.91 -1.86 10.42
CA GLN A 122 -30.16 -0.81 9.43
C GLN A 122 -30.45 -1.36 8.03
N SER A 123 -29.70 -2.37 7.59
CA SER A 123 -29.82 -2.94 6.24
C SER A 123 -30.96 -3.96 6.10
N GLY A 124 -31.59 -4.38 7.21
CA GLY A 124 -32.56 -5.47 7.24
C GLY A 124 -31.95 -6.86 6.97
N ASN A 125 -30.62 -6.97 6.90
CA ASN A 125 -29.91 -8.19 6.51
C ASN A 125 -29.58 -9.08 7.73
N GLN A 126 -30.59 -9.40 8.54
CA GLN A 126 -30.42 -10.12 9.81
C GLN A 126 -29.80 -11.51 9.66
N GLN A 127 -30.01 -12.15 8.51
CA GLN A 127 -29.41 -13.44 8.14
C GLN A 127 -27.87 -13.43 8.12
N MET A 128 -27.22 -12.26 8.03
CA MET A 128 -25.76 -12.13 8.10
C MET A 128 -25.20 -12.16 9.53
N LEU A 129 -26.03 -11.87 10.54
CA LEU A 129 -25.58 -11.73 11.92
C LEU A 129 -24.88 -13.00 12.45
N PRO A 130 -25.39 -14.23 12.24
CA PRO A 130 -24.70 -15.45 12.70
C PRO A 130 -23.30 -15.61 12.10
N LYS A 131 -23.08 -15.14 10.87
CA LYS A 131 -21.76 -15.15 10.23
C LYS A 131 -20.80 -14.19 10.93
N PHE A 132 -21.27 -12.99 11.29
CA PHE A 132 -20.46 -12.02 12.03
C PHE A 132 -20.14 -12.49 13.44
N GLU A 133 -21.12 -13.06 14.16
CA GLU A 133 -20.91 -13.66 15.48
C GLU A 133 -19.86 -14.76 15.43
N LYS A 134 -19.97 -15.68 14.46
CA LYS A 134 -18.98 -16.75 14.28
C LYS A 134 -17.58 -16.20 14.00
N ILE A 135 -17.45 -15.23 13.10
CA ILE A 135 -16.14 -14.67 12.72
C ILE A 135 -15.51 -13.90 13.90
N CYS A 136 -16.28 -13.14 14.67
CA CYS A 136 -15.76 -12.41 15.83
C CYS A 136 -15.45 -13.32 17.03
N ALA A 137 -16.11 -14.47 17.16
CA ALA A 137 -15.83 -15.44 18.22
C ALA A 137 -14.69 -16.43 17.89
N TRP A 138 -14.39 -16.62 16.60
CA TRP A 138 -13.38 -17.58 16.14
C TRP A 138 -11.99 -17.41 16.80
N PRO A 139 -11.43 -16.19 16.96
CA PRO A 139 -10.11 -15.99 17.57
C PRO A 139 -9.98 -16.58 18.98
N ASP A 140 -11.05 -16.54 19.78
CA ASP A 140 -11.07 -17.08 21.15
C ASP A 140 -11.47 -18.56 21.22
N SER A 141 -11.80 -19.16 20.08
CA SER A 141 -12.23 -20.57 20.00
C SER A 141 -11.08 -21.54 20.27
N GLU A 142 -11.40 -22.71 20.83
CA GLU A 142 -10.44 -23.80 21.02
C GLU A 142 -9.82 -24.28 19.70
N GLU A 143 -10.55 -24.16 18.58
CA GLU A 143 -10.02 -24.48 17.26
C GLU A 143 -8.90 -23.52 16.86
N ALA A 144 -9.09 -22.22 17.06
CA ALA A 144 -8.08 -21.22 16.74
C ALA A 144 -6.84 -21.38 17.63
N LYS A 145 -7.03 -21.59 18.94
CA LYS A 145 -5.93 -21.81 19.88
C LYS A 145 -5.08 -23.04 19.54
N LYS A 146 -5.71 -24.15 19.14
CA LYS A 146 -4.98 -25.36 18.70
C LYS A 146 -4.23 -25.19 17.39
N LYS A 147 -4.63 -24.22 16.56
CA LYS A 147 -4.00 -23.90 15.28
C LYS A 147 -2.93 -22.82 15.37
N ALA A 148 -2.84 -22.10 16.49
CA ALA A 148 -1.80 -21.11 16.70
C ALA A 148 -0.43 -21.82 16.81
N LEU A 149 0.38 -21.70 15.75
CA LEU A 149 1.73 -22.27 15.68
C LEU A 149 2.83 -21.27 16.02
N PHE A 150 2.50 -19.98 15.99
CA PHE A 150 3.45 -18.88 16.10
C PHE A 150 2.82 -17.71 16.84
N ASP A 151 3.63 -17.05 17.67
CA ASP A 151 3.33 -15.72 18.17
C ASP A 151 3.71 -14.68 17.10
N ILE A 152 2.87 -13.67 16.93
CA ILE A 152 3.09 -12.58 15.98
C ILE A 152 3.47 -11.34 16.77
N TYR A 153 4.59 -10.74 16.38
CA TYR A 153 5.09 -9.51 16.96
C TYR A 153 5.19 -8.43 15.88
N GLU A 154 4.86 -7.20 16.26
CA GLU A 154 5.10 -6.04 15.41
C GLU A 154 6.61 -5.74 15.37
N THR A 155 7.13 -5.45 14.17
CA THR A 155 8.52 -5.05 13.95
C THR A 155 8.64 -3.54 13.84
N ASP A 156 9.78 -2.99 14.26
CA ASP A 156 10.12 -1.57 14.07
C ASP A 156 10.68 -1.25 12.67
N LEU A 157 10.84 -2.27 11.81
CA LEU A 157 11.40 -2.08 10.48
C LEU A 157 10.43 -1.34 9.55
N LEU A 158 10.72 -0.07 9.31
CA LEU A 158 9.97 0.77 8.38
C LEU A 158 10.36 0.50 6.92
N ILE A 159 9.62 -0.38 6.25
CA ILE A 159 9.82 -0.70 4.82
C ILE A 159 8.97 0.15 3.86
N GLY A 160 7.92 0.82 4.36
CA GLY A 160 6.98 1.63 3.57
C GLY A 160 5.85 0.82 2.91
N ASN A 161 4.76 1.50 2.54
CA ASN A 161 3.46 0.88 2.20
C ASN A 161 3.40 0.10 0.87
N LYS A 162 4.50 0.01 0.11
CA LYS A 162 4.57 -0.69 -1.20
C LYS A 162 5.89 -1.45 -1.39
N ALA A 163 6.52 -1.83 -0.28
CA ALA A 163 7.66 -2.73 -0.31
C ALA A 163 7.24 -4.11 -0.83
N LEU A 164 8.06 -4.70 -1.69
CA LEU A 164 7.87 -5.98 -2.34
C LEU A 164 9.09 -6.88 -2.09
N GLY A 165 8.88 -7.84 -1.19
CA GLY A 165 9.85 -8.87 -0.86
C GLY A 165 10.94 -8.42 0.12
N MET A 166 11.37 -9.40 0.90
CA MET A 166 12.49 -9.31 1.83
C MET A 166 13.22 -10.64 1.85
N THR A 167 14.49 -10.61 2.22
CA THR A 167 15.26 -11.81 2.53
C THR A 167 16.31 -11.49 3.59
N PHE A 168 16.69 -12.48 4.37
CA PHE A 168 17.78 -12.34 5.33
C PHE A 168 19.09 -12.64 4.63
N PHE A 169 20.14 -11.91 4.98
CA PHE A 169 21.47 -12.04 4.41
C PHE A 169 22.51 -11.67 5.49
N GLU A 170 23.34 -12.64 5.89
CA GLU A 170 24.25 -12.48 7.04
C GLU A 170 23.50 -12.01 8.30
N ASN A 171 23.99 -10.97 8.98
CA ASN A 171 23.34 -10.30 10.12
C ASN A 171 22.42 -9.15 9.69
N ARG A 172 21.94 -9.16 8.44
CA ARG A 172 21.11 -8.10 7.86
C ARG A 172 19.84 -8.66 7.23
N ILE A 173 18.85 -7.80 7.08
CA ILE A 173 17.71 -8.02 6.21
C ILE A 173 17.88 -7.15 4.96
N LEU A 174 17.63 -7.74 3.79
CA LEU A 174 17.51 -7.05 2.51
C LEU A 174 16.04 -6.95 2.15
N PHE A 175 15.60 -5.81 1.66
CA PHE A 175 14.20 -5.57 1.30
C PHE A 175 14.12 -4.49 0.24
N SER A 176 13.01 -4.41 -0.47
CA SER A 176 12.76 -3.27 -1.36
C SER A 176 12.10 -2.14 -0.59
N LYS A 177 12.47 -0.90 -0.87
CA LYS A 177 11.92 0.31 -0.27
C LYS A 177 11.32 1.23 -1.35
N PRO A 178 10.07 1.67 -1.21
CA PRO A 178 9.44 2.58 -2.16
C PRO A 178 10.16 3.93 -2.29
N LYS A 179 10.31 4.37 -3.53
CA LYS A 179 10.77 5.70 -3.91
C LYS A 179 9.57 6.56 -4.32
N SER A 180 9.35 7.63 -3.56
CA SER A 180 8.39 8.67 -3.92
C SER A 180 9.04 9.67 -4.87
N ASP A 181 8.34 10.06 -5.93
CA ASP A 181 8.67 11.26 -6.68
C ASP A 181 8.30 12.48 -5.83
N GLU A 182 9.31 13.22 -5.37
CA GLU A 182 9.13 14.40 -4.51
C GLU A 182 8.21 15.47 -5.12
N LYS A 183 8.14 15.57 -6.46
CA LYS A 183 7.30 16.57 -7.15
C LYS A 183 5.84 16.17 -7.17
N THR A 184 5.56 14.89 -7.40
CA THR A 184 4.19 14.40 -7.59
C THR A 184 3.63 13.69 -6.36
N GLY A 185 4.48 13.30 -5.40
CA GLY A 185 4.13 12.46 -4.25
C GLY A 185 3.66 11.06 -4.65
N ILE A 186 3.95 10.61 -5.88
CA ILE A 186 3.57 9.30 -6.38
C ILE A 186 4.73 8.34 -6.14
N ILE A 187 4.43 7.15 -5.62
CA ILE A 187 5.39 6.05 -5.59
C ILE A 187 5.58 5.58 -7.02
N VAL A 188 6.80 5.74 -7.53
CA VAL A 188 7.09 5.43 -8.93
C VAL A 188 7.85 4.11 -9.04
N PHE A 189 8.78 3.84 -8.13
CA PHE A 189 9.68 2.68 -8.17
C PHE A 189 10.08 2.21 -6.77
N ASN A 190 10.82 1.10 -6.69
CA ASN A 190 11.44 0.59 -5.46
C ASN A 190 12.97 0.55 -5.65
N ASP A 191 13.71 0.80 -4.58
CA ASP A 191 15.15 0.53 -4.49
C ASP A 191 15.38 -0.60 -3.47
N LEU A 192 16.37 -1.46 -3.68
CA LEU A 192 16.86 -2.38 -2.67
C LEU A 192 17.56 -1.63 -1.53
N ALA A 193 17.23 -2.03 -0.31
CA ALA A 193 17.73 -1.50 0.93
C ALA A 193 18.18 -2.65 1.86
N SER A 194 18.91 -2.30 2.91
CA SER A 194 19.23 -3.23 3.99
C SER A 194 19.12 -2.58 5.37
N ALA A 195 18.86 -3.39 6.38
CA ALA A 195 18.94 -3.01 7.78
C ALA A 195 19.71 -4.08 8.56
N GLU A 196 20.40 -3.67 9.62
CA GLU A 196 21.00 -4.62 10.57
C GLU A 196 19.91 -5.33 11.38
N ILE A 197 20.09 -6.62 11.63
CA ILE A 197 19.22 -7.39 12.53
C ILE A 197 19.73 -7.15 13.95
N ILE A 198 18.90 -6.55 14.81
CA ILE A 198 19.23 -6.36 16.22
C ILE A 198 18.76 -7.59 17.02
N ASP A 199 17.51 -8.00 16.79
CA ASP A 199 16.91 -9.22 17.34
C ASP A 199 15.87 -9.81 16.37
N SER A 200 14.97 -10.68 16.86
CA SER A 200 13.94 -11.33 16.03
C SER A 200 12.90 -10.37 15.42
N VAL A 201 12.71 -9.19 15.99
CA VAL A 201 11.65 -8.22 15.61
C VAL A 201 12.17 -6.79 15.47
N SER A 202 13.35 -6.48 16.01
CA SER A 202 13.96 -5.16 16.00
C SER A 202 15.09 -5.07 14.97
N PHE A 203 15.14 -3.97 14.23
CA PHE A 203 16.09 -3.75 13.15
C PHE A 203 16.70 -2.34 13.22
N GLY A 204 17.93 -2.23 12.72
CA GLY A 204 18.58 -0.95 12.52
C GLY A 204 17.86 -0.09 11.46
N GLN A 205 18.31 1.16 11.32
CA GLN A 205 17.77 2.04 10.28
C GLN A 205 18.01 1.45 8.88
N GLY A 206 16.96 1.42 8.06
CA GLY A 206 17.05 0.95 6.67
C GLY A 206 17.83 1.90 5.75
N GLU A 207 18.88 1.37 5.12
CA GLU A 207 19.80 2.08 4.23
C GLU A 207 19.67 1.58 2.79
N ILE A 208 19.59 2.50 1.82
CA ILE A 208 19.57 2.13 0.40
C ILE A 208 20.91 1.52 -0.01
N LEU A 209 20.87 0.38 -0.70
CA LEU A 209 22.07 -0.28 -1.20
C LEU A 209 22.71 0.54 -2.32
N LYS A 210 24.04 0.60 -2.32
CA LYS A 210 24.84 1.28 -3.36
C LYS A 210 25.24 0.28 -4.44
N ASN A 211 25.50 0.79 -5.65
CA ASN A 211 25.99 0.06 -6.84
C ASN A 211 25.06 -1.03 -7.43
N ILE A 212 24.02 -1.45 -6.72
CA ILE A 212 23.09 -2.51 -7.14
C ILE A 212 21.78 -1.96 -7.74
N ASN A 213 21.33 -0.78 -7.30
CA ASN A 213 20.04 -0.23 -7.71
C ASN A 213 20.10 0.40 -9.10
N SER A 214 19.02 0.20 -9.85
CA SER A 214 18.77 0.82 -11.15
C SER A 214 18.20 2.23 -11.00
N LYS A 215 17.89 2.87 -12.13
CA LYS A 215 17.15 4.13 -12.12
C LYS A 215 15.67 3.94 -11.78
N PHE A 216 15.16 2.74 -11.97
CA PHE A 216 13.73 2.41 -11.97
C PHE A 216 13.44 1.37 -10.89
N TYR A 217 12.68 0.33 -11.19
CA TYR A 217 12.20 -0.63 -10.21
C TYR A 217 13.24 -1.71 -9.91
N ASP A 218 13.55 -1.90 -8.63
CA ASP A 218 14.35 -3.00 -8.09
C ASP A 218 13.67 -3.57 -6.83
N ALA A 219 13.36 -4.87 -6.83
CA ALA A 219 12.61 -5.49 -5.74
C ALA A 219 12.83 -6.99 -5.61
N THR A 220 12.16 -7.59 -4.61
CA THR A 220 12.09 -9.04 -4.39
C THR A 220 13.48 -9.70 -4.30
N PRO A 221 14.35 -9.22 -3.38
CA PRO A 221 15.66 -9.80 -3.22
C PRO A 221 15.54 -11.24 -2.69
N SER A 222 16.37 -12.14 -3.21
CA SER A 222 16.47 -13.52 -2.79
C SER A 222 17.93 -13.98 -2.74
N THR A 223 18.26 -14.72 -1.70
CA THR A 223 19.62 -15.20 -1.42
C THR A 223 19.53 -16.48 -0.60
N ASN A 224 20.56 -17.31 -0.67
CA ASN A 224 20.72 -18.49 0.19
C ASN A 224 21.57 -18.19 1.44
N ARG A 225 21.87 -16.92 1.75
CA ARG A 225 22.68 -16.43 2.88
C ARG A 225 24.17 -16.79 2.88
N GLU A 226 24.58 -17.80 2.11
CA GLU A 226 25.93 -18.37 2.21
C GLU A 226 26.89 -17.93 1.10
N ASN A 227 26.38 -17.54 -0.07
CA ASN A 227 27.20 -17.36 -1.28
C ASN A 227 27.50 -15.90 -1.66
N ASN A 228 27.32 -14.95 -0.74
CA ASN A 228 27.45 -13.51 -1.03
C ASN A 228 26.64 -13.05 -2.26
N LEU A 229 25.60 -13.77 -2.64
CA LEU A 229 24.87 -13.60 -3.88
C LEU A 229 23.44 -13.18 -3.59
N VAL A 230 22.94 -12.18 -4.30
CA VAL A 230 21.51 -11.81 -4.27
C VAL A 230 20.96 -11.79 -5.68
N PHE A 231 19.84 -12.47 -5.89
CA PHE A 231 18.99 -12.35 -7.06
C PHE A 231 17.87 -11.35 -6.78
N PHE A 232 17.45 -10.58 -7.77
CA PHE A 232 16.36 -9.63 -7.62
C PHE A 232 15.69 -9.32 -8.97
N SER A 233 14.45 -8.84 -8.91
CA SER A 233 13.74 -8.34 -10.08
C SER A 233 14.15 -6.89 -10.33
N SER A 234 14.49 -6.56 -11.57
CA SER A 234 14.75 -5.18 -11.97
C SER A 234 14.14 -4.88 -13.35
N ASN A 235 13.81 -3.61 -13.61
CA ASN A 235 13.54 -3.21 -14.99
C ASN A 235 14.79 -3.41 -15.85
N ALA A 236 14.61 -3.86 -17.10
CA ALA A 236 15.67 -4.08 -18.09
C ALA A 236 16.49 -2.83 -18.49
N THR A 237 16.36 -1.73 -17.77
CA THR A 237 17.11 -0.48 -17.99
C THR A 237 18.60 -0.60 -17.62
N LEU A 238 18.95 -1.59 -16.81
CA LEU A 238 20.34 -1.94 -16.51
C LEU A 238 21.05 -2.55 -17.73
N ASP A 239 20.31 -3.14 -18.67
CA ASP A 239 20.84 -3.72 -19.91
C ASP A 239 20.19 -3.09 -21.16
N LYS A 240 20.95 -2.23 -21.85
CA LYS A 240 20.50 -1.58 -23.10
C LYS A 240 20.14 -2.57 -24.21
N LYS A 241 20.65 -3.82 -24.17
CA LYS A 241 20.29 -4.88 -25.13
C LYS A 241 18.94 -5.49 -24.77
N ALA A 242 18.71 -5.82 -23.50
CA ALA A 242 17.45 -6.36 -23.01
C ALA A 242 16.23 -5.47 -23.36
N LYS A 243 16.39 -4.14 -23.37
CA LYS A 243 15.31 -3.23 -23.82
C LYS A 243 14.93 -3.40 -25.30
N LYS A 244 15.87 -3.82 -26.15
CA LYS A 244 15.66 -4.03 -27.60
C LYS A 244 15.16 -5.44 -27.94
N GLU A 245 15.28 -6.37 -27.00
CA GLU A 245 14.87 -7.77 -27.16
C GLU A 245 13.36 -7.98 -26.94
N VAL A 246 12.65 -6.99 -26.38
CA VAL A 246 11.19 -7.03 -26.29
C VAL A 246 10.57 -7.00 -27.70
N PRO A 247 9.77 -8.01 -28.07
CA PRO A 247 9.10 -8.05 -29.37
C PRO A 247 8.28 -6.77 -29.64
N LYS A 248 8.34 -6.25 -30.86
CA LYS A 248 7.69 -4.98 -31.25
C LYS A 248 6.16 -5.02 -31.18
N ASP A 249 5.57 -6.21 -31.30
CA ASP A 249 4.15 -6.48 -31.10
C ASP A 249 3.75 -6.52 -29.61
N LYS A 250 4.73 -6.73 -28.71
CA LYS A 250 4.61 -6.56 -27.26
C LYS A 250 5.12 -5.19 -26.76
N ALA A 251 5.31 -4.21 -27.66
CA ALA A 251 5.91 -2.91 -27.37
C ALA A 251 5.15 -2.02 -26.36
N ASN A 252 3.96 -2.42 -25.89
CA ASN A 252 3.29 -1.75 -24.77
C ASN A 252 3.94 -2.05 -23.41
N ILE A 253 4.91 -2.98 -23.33
CA ILE A 253 5.73 -3.18 -22.14
C ILE A 253 6.87 -2.14 -22.15
N GLU A 254 6.59 -0.91 -21.71
CA GLU A 254 7.56 0.18 -21.77
C GLU A 254 8.83 -0.08 -20.93
N ASN A 255 8.80 -1.01 -19.97
CA ASN A 255 9.96 -1.45 -19.20
C ASN A 255 9.79 -2.91 -18.71
N PRO A 256 10.27 -3.94 -19.44
CA PRO A 256 10.14 -5.32 -19.00
C PRO A 256 10.93 -5.56 -17.70
N LEU A 257 10.45 -6.49 -16.88
CA LEU A 257 11.15 -7.01 -15.72
C LEU A 257 12.06 -8.17 -16.10
N LYS A 258 13.24 -8.18 -15.51
CA LYS A 258 14.28 -9.19 -15.72
C LYS A 258 14.85 -9.56 -14.35
N ILE A 259 15.44 -10.75 -14.27
CA ILE A 259 16.17 -11.17 -13.07
C ILE A 259 17.63 -10.82 -13.24
N TYR A 260 18.14 -10.09 -12.25
CA TYR A 260 19.55 -9.78 -12.12
C TYR A 260 20.11 -10.42 -10.86
N TYR A 261 21.42 -10.60 -10.83
CA TYR A 261 22.15 -10.95 -9.63
C TYR A 261 23.29 -9.98 -9.37
N SER A 262 23.68 -9.86 -8.11
CA SER A 262 24.87 -9.12 -7.68
C SER A 262 25.60 -9.92 -6.61
N ILE A 263 26.93 -9.79 -6.59
CA ILE A 263 27.83 -10.47 -5.67
C ILE A 263 28.42 -9.45 -4.71
N LYS A 264 28.39 -9.76 -3.42
CA LYS A 264 29.01 -8.96 -2.35
C LYS A 264 30.47 -9.34 -2.18
N THR A 265 31.36 -8.35 -2.21
CA THR A 265 32.78 -8.49 -1.91
C THR A 265 33.15 -7.48 -0.82
N GLY A 266 33.44 -7.96 0.39
CA GLY A 266 33.60 -7.09 1.55
C GLY A 266 32.30 -6.36 1.87
N SER A 267 32.30 -5.03 1.85
CA SER A 267 31.12 -4.20 2.10
C SER A 267 30.39 -3.74 0.83
N GLU A 268 30.90 -4.09 -0.36
CA GLU A 268 30.39 -3.57 -1.63
C GLU A 268 29.66 -4.65 -2.44
N TRP A 269 28.59 -4.22 -3.11
CA TRP A 269 27.89 -5.03 -4.12
C TRP A 269 28.48 -4.77 -5.50
N SER A 270 28.65 -5.84 -6.28
CA SER A 270 29.01 -5.75 -7.69
C SER A 270 27.92 -5.04 -8.50
N LYS A 271 28.28 -4.56 -9.71
CA LYS A 271 27.26 -4.15 -10.67
C LYS A 271 26.34 -5.34 -10.99
N PRO A 272 25.03 -5.14 -11.15
CA PRO A 272 24.12 -6.22 -11.46
C PRO A 272 24.39 -6.87 -12.82
N GLU A 273 24.29 -8.18 -12.88
CA GLU A 273 24.39 -8.98 -14.10
C GLU A 273 23.08 -9.73 -14.35
N ARG A 274 22.64 -9.76 -15.61
CA ARG A 274 21.40 -10.49 -15.98
C ARG A 274 21.66 -11.98 -15.96
N VAL A 275 20.70 -12.76 -15.48
CA VAL A 275 20.76 -14.24 -15.57
C VAL A 275 20.85 -14.70 -17.04
N THR A 276 21.60 -15.77 -17.29
CA THR A 276 21.96 -16.17 -18.66
C THR A 276 20.87 -16.95 -19.40
N PHE A 277 19.90 -17.52 -18.69
CA PHE A 277 18.78 -18.25 -19.30
C PHE A 277 17.65 -17.33 -19.81
N ASP A 278 17.69 -16.04 -19.47
CA ASP A 278 16.72 -15.04 -19.94
C ASP A 278 17.02 -14.68 -21.40
N ASN A 279 16.14 -15.13 -22.30
CA ASN A 279 16.26 -14.90 -23.74
C ASN A 279 15.83 -13.49 -24.18
N GLY A 280 15.42 -12.61 -23.26
CA GLY A 280 15.02 -11.25 -23.54
C GLY A 280 13.53 -11.05 -23.87
N GLU A 281 12.82 -12.08 -24.28
CA GLU A 281 11.48 -11.96 -24.88
C GLU A 281 10.32 -11.79 -23.87
N TYR A 282 10.51 -12.28 -22.65
CA TYR A 282 9.47 -12.41 -21.62
C TYR A 282 9.83 -11.62 -20.36
N ASN A 283 8.85 -11.33 -19.52
CA ASN A 283 9.10 -10.87 -18.16
C ASN A 283 9.62 -12.02 -17.30
N PHE A 284 10.61 -11.74 -16.47
CA PHE A 284 11.11 -12.65 -15.44
C PHE A 284 11.14 -11.88 -14.12
N SER A 285 10.43 -12.35 -13.10
CA SER A 285 10.31 -11.65 -11.83
C SER A 285 10.10 -12.60 -10.64
N PHE A 286 10.13 -12.04 -9.43
CA PHE A 286 9.99 -12.74 -8.15
C PHE A 286 10.96 -13.93 -7.99
N PRO A 287 12.29 -13.72 -8.13
CA PRO A 287 13.25 -14.80 -7.97
C PRO A 287 13.20 -15.35 -6.54
N PHE A 288 13.35 -16.67 -6.42
CA PHE A 288 13.58 -17.37 -5.17
C PHE A 288 14.66 -18.44 -5.38
N ILE A 289 15.82 -18.27 -4.74
CA ILE A 289 16.89 -19.26 -4.77
C ILE A 289 16.69 -20.29 -3.64
N SER A 290 16.85 -21.57 -3.96
CA SER A 290 16.80 -22.66 -2.98
C SER A 290 17.93 -22.52 -1.94
N ALA A 291 17.73 -23.11 -0.76
CA ALA A 291 18.70 -23.06 0.32
C ALA A 291 20.07 -23.64 -0.08
N ASP A 292 20.08 -24.69 -0.91
CA ASP A 292 21.30 -25.30 -1.44
C ASP A 292 21.93 -24.53 -2.61
N ALA A 293 21.36 -23.38 -2.99
CA ALA A 293 21.78 -22.53 -4.11
C ALA A 293 21.78 -23.19 -5.50
N LYS A 294 21.10 -24.34 -5.66
CA LYS A 294 21.10 -25.08 -6.94
C LYS A 294 19.90 -24.81 -7.83
N THR A 295 18.83 -24.25 -7.29
CA THR A 295 17.57 -24.08 -8.02
C THR A 295 17.01 -22.69 -7.82
N LEU A 296 16.87 -21.95 -8.92
CA LEU A 296 16.22 -20.65 -8.95
C LEU A 296 14.79 -20.81 -9.46
N TYR A 297 13.82 -20.49 -8.61
CA TYR A 297 12.41 -20.37 -8.96
C TYR A 297 12.11 -18.92 -9.33
N PHE A 298 11.18 -18.70 -10.27
CA PHE A 298 10.75 -17.37 -10.68
C PHE A 298 9.38 -17.46 -11.37
N SER A 299 8.75 -16.30 -11.59
CA SER A 299 7.53 -16.19 -12.41
C SER A 299 7.84 -15.52 -13.75
N SER A 300 7.19 -15.99 -14.80
CA SER A 300 7.31 -15.44 -16.15
C SER A 300 5.95 -15.31 -16.86
N ASP A 301 5.89 -14.49 -17.90
CA ASP A 301 4.75 -14.39 -18.81
C ASP A 301 4.93 -15.24 -20.09
N MET A 302 5.74 -16.30 -20.01
CA MET A 302 5.88 -17.29 -21.07
C MET A 302 4.52 -17.97 -21.36
N PRO A 303 4.10 -18.04 -22.64
CA PRO A 303 2.79 -18.57 -23.02
C PRO A 303 2.70 -20.08 -22.75
N GLY A 304 1.48 -20.60 -22.63
CA GLY A 304 1.24 -22.04 -22.53
C GLY A 304 1.48 -22.64 -21.14
N GLY A 305 1.56 -21.81 -20.09
CA GLY A 305 1.75 -22.26 -18.71
C GLY A 305 3.20 -22.62 -18.38
N TYR A 306 4.16 -22.18 -19.20
CA TYR A 306 5.59 -22.33 -18.95
C TYR A 306 6.17 -21.25 -18.03
N GLY A 307 5.33 -20.32 -17.56
CA GLY A 307 5.72 -19.17 -16.73
C GLY A 307 5.20 -19.22 -15.30
#